data_AF-A0A7W0R6R6-F1
#
_entry.id   AF-A0A7W0R6R6-F1
#
_cell.length_a   1.000
_cell.length_b   1.000
_cell.length_c   1.000
_cell.angle_alpha   90.00
_cell.angle_beta   90.00
_cell.angle_gamma   90.00
#
_symmetry.space_group_name_H-M   'P 1'
#
loop_
_entity.id
_entity.type
_entity.pdbx_description
1 polymer ?
#
loop_
_entity_poly.entity_id
_entity_poly.type
_entity_poly.pdbx_seq_one_letter_code
_entity_poly.pdbx_strand_id
1 'polypeptide(L)'
;MRITDTSDLWWKNAVIYCLDVETFLDWNGDGCGDLPGLIQRIDYLAELGITCLWLMPFYPSPDRDDGYDITDFYGVDPRLGNHGDFVEMVRTARDRGMRVIVDLVVNHTSVKHPWFRSARASRSSPYRDWYVWQDTAPTSGKKDVVFPDQETSIWTFDDKAGQYYLHRFYKHQPDLNVANPAVRDEVAKIMGFWLELGVSGFRVDAVPFFLDTAGIDSGAKGLPDPHEYLRALRAFIGRRTGDAVLLGEVNLPHKDQQKFFGGTEGDELTMLFDFIGMQKLYLALARSDARPLAKALLTRPKTSPDSQWATFVRNHDELTLDKLSDAERQEVFAAFGPQETMQIYGRGLRRRLPPMLDGDPRRLRMVYSLLFSLPGTPVLFYGEEIGMGENLAAEGRYAVRTPMQWTDGRNGGFSTAVRSRLPGPVVEGGFGPE
;
A
#
# COMPACT_ATOMS: atom_id res chain seq x y z
N MET A 1 -3.71 -4.60 -31.26
CA MET A 1 -4.27 -5.68 -30.42
C MET A 1 -5.78 -5.62 -30.55
N ARG A 2 -6.46 -6.72 -30.87
CA ARG A 2 -7.92 -6.72 -30.92
C ARG A 2 -8.43 -6.68 -29.48
N ILE A 3 -9.59 -6.08 -29.24
CA ILE A 3 -10.18 -6.01 -27.89
C ILE A 3 -10.41 -7.41 -27.27
N THR A 4 -10.64 -8.41 -28.14
CA THR A 4 -10.75 -9.83 -27.77
C THR A 4 -9.47 -10.40 -27.19
N ASP A 5 -8.30 -9.89 -27.60
CA ASP A 5 -7.00 -10.41 -27.15
C ASP A 5 -6.69 -9.97 -25.70
N THR A 6 -7.42 -8.98 -25.16
CA THR A 6 -7.27 -8.49 -23.77
C THR A 6 -8.51 -8.64 -22.90
N SER A 7 -9.53 -9.35 -23.38
CA SER A 7 -10.81 -9.45 -22.67
C SER A 7 -10.68 -10.14 -21.30
N ASP A 8 -9.74 -11.07 -21.17
CA ASP A 8 -9.48 -11.78 -19.91
C ASP A 8 -8.55 -11.00 -18.95
N LEU A 9 -7.95 -9.91 -19.41
CA LEU A 9 -7.04 -9.08 -18.62
C LEU A 9 -7.84 -8.06 -17.81
N TRP A 10 -8.65 -8.55 -16.87
CA TRP A 10 -9.60 -7.74 -16.10
C TRP A 10 -8.97 -6.50 -15.46
N TRP A 11 -7.70 -6.60 -15.04
CA TRP A 11 -6.96 -5.52 -14.41
C TRP A 11 -6.75 -4.32 -15.32
N LYS A 12 -6.80 -4.50 -16.65
CA LYS A 12 -6.69 -3.40 -17.62
C LYS A 12 -7.95 -2.56 -17.74
N ASN A 13 -9.10 -3.10 -17.31
CA ASN A 13 -10.41 -2.45 -17.38
C ASN A 13 -11.00 -2.18 -15.99
N ALA A 14 -10.21 -2.39 -14.94
CA ALA A 14 -10.66 -2.22 -13.57
C ALA A 14 -10.77 -0.74 -13.17
N VAL A 15 -11.54 -0.48 -12.12
CA VAL A 15 -11.47 0.72 -11.29
C VAL A 15 -11.19 0.21 -9.89
N ILE A 16 -9.98 0.48 -9.40
CA ILE A 16 -9.51 -0.03 -8.11
C ILE A 16 -9.88 0.97 -7.03
N TYR A 17 -10.41 0.50 -5.91
CA TYR A 17 -10.73 1.32 -4.75
C TYR A 17 -9.95 0.82 -3.53
N CYS A 18 -9.00 1.63 -3.07
CA CYS A 18 -8.18 1.38 -1.90
C CYS A 18 -8.94 1.84 -0.65
N LEU A 19 -9.14 0.93 0.29
CA LEU A 19 -9.74 1.23 1.58
C LEU A 19 -9.07 0.44 2.70
N ASP A 20 -9.23 0.97 3.91
CA ASP A 20 -8.90 0.30 5.16
C ASP A 20 -10.21 -0.07 5.88
N VAL A 21 -10.31 -1.33 6.31
CA VAL A 21 -11.49 -1.85 6.99
C VAL A 21 -11.74 -1.10 8.30
N GLU A 22 -10.67 -0.78 9.04
CA GLU A 22 -10.72 -0.11 10.33
C GLU A 22 -11.35 1.29 10.25
N THR A 23 -11.24 1.96 9.11
CA THR A 23 -11.71 3.34 8.92
C THR A 23 -12.91 3.47 8.00
N PHE A 24 -13.45 2.38 7.45
CA PHE A 24 -14.53 2.44 6.46
C PHE A 24 -15.94 2.45 7.05
N LEU A 25 -16.33 1.47 7.88
CA LEU A 25 -17.61 1.49 8.61
C LEU A 25 -17.55 0.58 9.83
N ASP A 26 -17.92 1.12 11.00
CA ASP A 26 -18.13 0.36 12.24
C ASP A 26 -19.60 -0.08 12.32
N TRP A 27 -19.84 -1.39 12.20
CA TRP A 27 -21.19 -1.95 12.24
C TRP A 27 -21.64 -2.29 13.66
N ASN A 28 -20.71 -2.63 14.54
CA ASN A 28 -21.01 -3.16 15.87
C ASN A 28 -21.04 -2.06 16.97
N GLY A 29 -20.55 -0.85 16.66
CA GLY A 29 -20.57 0.33 17.52
C GLY A 29 -19.43 0.40 18.55
N ASP A 30 -18.36 -0.39 18.40
CA ASP A 30 -17.22 -0.37 19.32
C ASP A 30 -16.24 0.77 19.07
N GLY A 31 -16.31 1.40 17.90
CA GLY A 31 -15.46 2.51 17.45
C GLY A 31 -14.50 2.15 16.32
N CYS A 32 -14.35 0.87 15.97
CA CYS A 32 -13.46 0.37 14.93
C CYS A 32 -14.28 -0.15 13.74
N GLY A 33 -13.84 0.13 12.53
CA GLY A 33 -14.47 -0.41 11.34
C GLY A 33 -14.24 -1.91 11.21
N ASP A 34 -15.22 -2.63 10.68
CA ASP A 34 -15.20 -4.09 10.64
C ASP A 34 -15.68 -4.65 9.29
N LEU A 35 -15.32 -5.91 9.01
CA LEU A 35 -15.70 -6.61 7.79
C LEU A 35 -17.24 -6.70 7.61
N PRO A 36 -18.04 -6.97 8.66
CA PRO A 36 -19.49 -6.83 8.58
C PRO A 36 -19.95 -5.44 8.09
N GLY A 37 -19.31 -4.37 8.55
CA GLY A 37 -19.57 -3.00 8.11
C GLY A 37 -19.20 -2.78 6.65
N LEU A 38 -18.03 -3.25 6.23
CA LEU A 38 -17.65 -3.22 4.81
C LEU A 38 -18.67 -3.96 3.93
N ILE A 39 -19.16 -5.12 4.36
CA ILE A 39 -20.20 -5.88 3.65
C ILE A 39 -21.45 -5.02 3.40
N GLN A 40 -21.89 -4.22 4.38
CA GLN A 40 -23.05 -3.31 4.24
C GLN A 40 -22.84 -2.17 3.24
N ARG A 41 -21.61 -1.98 2.74
CA ARG A 41 -21.23 -0.92 1.81
C ARG A 41 -20.75 -1.43 0.46
N ILE A 42 -20.79 -2.75 0.23
CA ILE A 42 -20.49 -3.36 -1.07
C ILE A 42 -21.45 -2.85 -2.17
N ASP A 43 -22.74 -2.70 -1.88
CA ASP A 43 -23.69 -2.17 -2.86
C ASP A 43 -23.38 -0.71 -3.23
N TYR A 44 -22.96 0.11 -2.26
CA TYR A 44 -22.50 1.49 -2.52
C TYR A 44 -21.29 1.52 -3.48
N LEU A 45 -20.30 0.64 -3.25
CA LEU A 45 -19.11 0.55 -4.10
C LEU A 45 -19.46 0.06 -5.52
N ALA A 46 -20.43 -0.86 -5.63
CA ALA A 46 -20.93 -1.31 -6.92
C ALA A 46 -21.67 -0.19 -7.68
N GLU A 47 -22.52 0.58 -6.99
CA GLU A 47 -23.22 1.74 -7.58
C GLU A 47 -22.26 2.84 -8.02
N LEU A 48 -21.15 3.03 -7.30
CA LEU A 48 -20.07 3.94 -7.68
C LEU A 48 -19.33 3.48 -8.95
N GLY A 49 -19.45 2.20 -9.33
CA GLY A 49 -18.80 1.61 -10.50
C GLY A 49 -17.41 1.03 -10.22
N ILE A 50 -17.10 0.74 -8.95
CA ILE A 50 -15.87 0.05 -8.57
C ILE A 50 -15.92 -1.40 -9.04
N THR A 51 -14.80 -1.91 -9.54
CA THR A 51 -14.70 -3.30 -10.03
C THR A 51 -13.60 -4.10 -9.35
N CYS A 52 -12.77 -3.46 -8.52
CA CYS A 52 -11.76 -4.13 -7.71
C CYS A 52 -11.58 -3.38 -6.38
N LEU A 53 -11.69 -4.10 -5.27
CA LEU A 53 -11.34 -3.60 -3.94
C LEU A 53 -9.88 -3.92 -3.66
N TRP A 54 -9.12 -2.94 -3.22
CA TRP A 54 -7.81 -3.14 -2.61
C TRP A 54 -7.93 -2.89 -1.12
N LEU A 55 -7.83 -3.96 -0.33
CA LEU A 55 -7.84 -3.87 1.12
C LEU A 55 -6.42 -3.64 1.63
N MET A 56 -6.28 -2.58 2.43
CA MET A 56 -5.13 -2.39 3.32
C MET A 56 -5.01 -3.57 4.33
N PRO A 57 -3.87 -3.72 5.02
CA PRO A 57 -3.66 -4.85 5.93
C PRO A 57 -4.75 -5.00 6.99
N PHE A 58 -5.44 -6.16 6.99
CA PHE A 58 -6.46 -6.53 7.98
C PHE A 58 -6.01 -7.71 8.87
N TYR A 59 -4.72 -8.03 8.83
CA TYR A 59 -4.12 -9.14 9.56
C TYR A 59 -3.90 -8.75 11.03
N PRO A 60 -3.87 -9.72 11.98
CA PRO A 60 -3.53 -9.45 13.37
C PRO A 60 -2.23 -8.66 13.51
N SER A 61 -2.32 -7.47 14.11
CA SER A 61 -1.22 -6.53 14.27
C SER A 61 -1.26 -5.90 15.67
N PRO A 62 -0.13 -5.45 16.25
CA PRO A 62 -0.16 -4.58 17.42
C PRO A 62 -0.39 -3.12 17.06
N ASP A 63 -0.60 -2.84 15.77
CA ASP A 63 -1.08 -1.60 15.21
C ASP A 63 -0.15 -0.41 15.50
N ARG A 64 1.13 -0.61 15.21
CA ARG A 64 2.15 0.44 15.37
C ARG A 64 2.46 1.15 14.05
N ASP A 65 2.08 0.53 12.94
CA ASP A 65 2.14 1.10 11.60
C ASP A 65 0.87 0.73 10.80
N ASP A 66 -0.31 0.92 11.40
CA ASP A 66 -1.62 0.78 10.75
C ASP A 66 -1.80 -0.59 10.05
N GLY A 67 -1.59 -1.66 10.81
CA GLY A 67 -1.67 -3.03 10.30
C GLY A 67 -0.45 -3.55 9.51
N TYR A 68 0.51 -2.72 9.08
CA TYR A 68 1.69 -3.18 8.32
C TYR A 68 2.70 -3.96 9.18
N ASP A 69 2.64 -3.86 10.51
CA ASP A 69 3.42 -4.68 11.43
C ASP A 69 2.70 -6.00 11.83
N ILE A 70 2.61 -6.93 10.88
CA ILE A 70 1.84 -8.17 10.99
C ILE A 70 2.41 -9.16 12.03
N THR A 71 1.52 -9.79 12.81
CA THR A 71 1.85 -10.86 13.79
C THR A 71 1.36 -12.25 13.39
N ASP A 72 0.43 -12.34 12.44
CA ASP A 72 -0.06 -13.59 11.86
C ASP A 72 -0.56 -13.34 10.42
N PHE A 73 0.11 -13.90 9.42
CA PHE A 73 -0.27 -13.75 8.01
C PHE A 73 -1.50 -14.57 7.58
N TYR A 74 -1.95 -15.52 8.41
CA TYR A 74 -3.08 -16.39 8.11
C TYR A 74 -4.36 -15.95 8.79
N GLY A 75 -4.27 -15.01 9.74
CA GLY A 75 -5.39 -14.52 10.53
C GLY A 75 -6.13 -13.33 9.91
N VAL A 76 -7.31 -13.07 10.43
CA VAL A 76 -8.00 -11.77 10.36
C VAL A 76 -7.88 -11.14 11.73
N ASP A 77 -7.53 -9.85 11.82
CA ASP A 77 -7.45 -9.13 13.09
C ASP A 77 -8.82 -9.21 13.80
N PRO A 78 -8.90 -9.73 15.05
CA PRO A 78 -10.15 -9.85 15.77
C PRO A 78 -10.91 -8.53 15.96
N ARG A 79 -10.24 -7.37 15.87
CA ARG A 79 -10.90 -6.05 15.86
C ARG A 79 -11.77 -5.85 14.62
N LEU A 80 -11.37 -6.44 13.49
CA LEU A 80 -11.98 -6.24 12.18
C LEU A 80 -12.95 -7.36 11.80
N GLY A 81 -13.00 -8.46 12.56
CA GLY A 81 -13.90 -9.58 12.32
C GLY A 81 -13.18 -10.93 12.38
N ASN A 82 -13.64 -11.89 11.58
CA ASN A 82 -13.05 -13.23 11.48
C ASN A 82 -13.01 -13.74 10.04
N HIS A 83 -12.46 -14.94 9.82
CA HIS A 83 -12.38 -15.56 8.48
C HIS A 83 -13.74 -15.75 7.81
N GLY A 84 -14.79 -16.04 8.57
CA GLY A 84 -16.15 -16.16 8.05
C GLY A 84 -16.63 -14.84 7.46
N ASP A 85 -16.41 -13.73 8.18
CA ASP A 85 -16.75 -12.39 7.70
C ASP A 85 -15.94 -12.03 6.45
N PHE A 86 -14.65 -12.40 6.41
CA PHE A 86 -13.80 -12.18 5.24
C PHE A 86 -14.33 -12.93 4.01
N VAL A 87 -14.65 -14.22 4.16
CA VAL A 87 -15.19 -15.04 3.06
C VAL A 87 -16.52 -14.49 2.58
N GLU A 88 -17.40 -14.06 3.49
CA GLU A 88 -18.67 -13.43 3.12
C GLU A 88 -18.48 -12.09 2.39
N MET A 89 -17.49 -11.28 2.81
CA MET A 89 -17.13 -10.04 2.12
C MET A 89 -16.65 -10.30 0.70
N VAL A 90 -15.71 -11.25 0.52
CA VAL A 90 -15.20 -11.63 -0.81
C VAL A 90 -16.34 -12.18 -1.69
N ARG A 91 -17.20 -13.04 -1.13
CA ARG A 91 -18.36 -13.59 -1.85
C ARG A 91 -19.33 -12.49 -2.28
N THR A 92 -19.63 -11.55 -1.40
CA THR A 92 -20.57 -10.44 -1.66
C THR A 92 -20.00 -9.47 -2.70
N ALA A 93 -18.72 -9.13 -2.63
CA ALA A 93 -18.04 -8.34 -3.64
C ALA A 93 -18.11 -9.03 -5.02
N ARG A 94 -17.81 -10.34 -5.07
CA ARG A 94 -17.87 -11.13 -6.30
C ARG A 94 -19.27 -11.19 -6.90
N ASP A 95 -20.30 -11.33 -6.07
CA ASP A 95 -21.71 -11.32 -6.50
C ASP A 95 -22.13 -9.98 -7.17
N ARG A 96 -21.39 -8.89 -6.89
CA ARG A 96 -21.52 -7.59 -7.56
C ARG A 96 -20.52 -7.35 -8.68
N GLY A 97 -19.79 -8.39 -9.11
CA GLY A 97 -18.79 -8.29 -10.17
C GLY A 97 -17.48 -7.64 -9.75
N MET A 98 -17.26 -7.43 -8.44
CA MET A 98 -16.01 -6.90 -7.91
C MET A 98 -15.01 -8.00 -7.58
N ARG A 99 -13.76 -7.73 -7.89
CA ARG A 99 -12.61 -8.51 -7.39
C ARG A 99 -12.10 -7.93 -6.09
N VAL A 100 -11.34 -8.72 -5.35
CA VAL A 100 -10.70 -8.28 -4.10
C VAL A 100 -9.22 -8.62 -4.18
N ILE A 101 -8.36 -7.62 -4.06
CA ILE A 101 -6.93 -7.77 -3.82
C ILE A 101 -6.59 -7.30 -2.41
N VAL A 102 -5.56 -7.90 -1.83
CA VAL A 102 -5.13 -7.60 -0.45
C VAL A 102 -3.66 -7.20 -0.43
N ASP A 103 -3.25 -6.45 0.57
CA ASP A 103 -1.84 -6.15 0.81
C ASP A 103 -1.04 -7.41 1.18
N LEU A 104 0.11 -7.58 0.53
CA LEU A 104 1.10 -8.63 0.81
C LEU A 104 2.36 -7.97 1.38
N VAL A 105 2.42 -7.86 2.71
CA VAL A 105 3.52 -7.22 3.43
C VAL A 105 4.58 -8.26 3.82
N VAL A 106 5.39 -8.69 2.85
CA VAL A 106 6.34 -9.82 3.02
C VAL A 106 7.81 -9.42 3.10
N ASN A 107 8.10 -8.11 3.13
CA ASN A 107 9.44 -7.62 3.45
C ASN A 107 9.80 -7.87 4.92
N HIS A 108 8.85 -7.70 5.82
CA HIS A 108 9.08 -7.70 7.27
C HIS A 108 7.88 -8.28 8.02
N THR A 109 8.05 -8.47 9.32
CA THR A 109 6.97 -8.85 10.26
C THR A 109 7.05 -7.97 11.51
N SER A 110 6.06 -7.98 12.38
CA SER A 110 6.19 -7.39 13.72
C SER A 110 7.28 -8.08 14.56
N VAL A 111 7.96 -7.34 15.45
CA VAL A 111 8.76 -7.93 16.54
C VAL A 111 7.93 -8.82 17.48
N LYS A 112 6.60 -8.71 17.46
CA LYS A 112 5.69 -9.59 18.20
C LYS A 112 5.34 -10.88 17.46
N HIS A 113 5.68 -11.00 16.17
CA HIS A 113 5.41 -12.19 15.36
C HIS A 113 6.04 -13.44 16.02
N PRO A 114 5.34 -14.59 16.10
CA PRO A 114 5.87 -15.81 16.69
C PRO A 114 7.23 -16.24 16.13
N TRP A 115 7.42 -16.09 14.81
CA TRP A 115 8.70 -16.34 14.14
C TRP A 115 9.84 -15.49 14.74
N PHE A 116 9.68 -14.16 14.82
CA PHE A 116 10.73 -13.29 15.39
C PHE A 116 10.97 -13.59 16.87
N ARG A 117 9.89 -13.81 17.64
CA ARG A 117 9.99 -14.17 19.06
C ARG A 117 10.79 -15.46 19.26
N SER A 118 10.59 -16.46 18.40
CA SER A 118 11.38 -17.70 18.41
C SER A 118 12.81 -17.46 17.96
N ALA A 119 13.01 -16.71 16.87
CA ALA A 119 14.32 -16.36 16.32
C ALA A 119 15.21 -15.65 17.33
N ARG A 120 14.67 -14.64 18.05
CA ARG A 120 15.43 -13.87 19.06
C ARG A 120 15.70 -14.64 20.35
N ALA A 121 14.89 -15.66 20.66
CA ALA A 121 15.02 -16.41 21.91
C ALA A 121 16.13 -17.45 21.86
N SER A 122 16.44 -18.01 20.69
CA SER A 122 17.51 -19.00 20.54
C SER A 122 18.16 -18.95 19.15
N ARG A 123 19.50 -19.00 19.11
CA ARG A 123 20.28 -19.16 17.87
C ARG A 123 20.07 -20.53 17.20
N SER A 124 19.53 -21.52 17.92
CA SER A 124 19.18 -22.84 17.36
C SER A 124 17.71 -22.94 16.93
N SER A 125 16.94 -21.85 17.00
CA SER A 125 15.54 -21.83 16.57
C SER A 125 15.42 -22.17 15.08
N PRO A 126 14.40 -22.95 14.65
CA PRO A 126 14.15 -23.16 13.22
C PRO A 126 13.82 -21.86 12.48
N TYR A 127 13.35 -20.84 13.21
CA TYR A 127 13.07 -19.50 12.70
C TYR A 127 14.27 -18.56 12.77
N ARG A 128 15.45 -19.00 13.24
CA ARG A 128 16.60 -18.11 13.45
C ARG A 128 16.97 -17.36 12.17
N ASP A 129 17.14 -18.11 11.10
CA ASP A 129 17.57 -17.61 9.79
C ASP A 129 16.40 -17.08 8.95
N TRP A 130 15.21 -16.92 9.53
CA TRP A 130 14.10 -16.23 8.89
C TRP A 130 14.27 -14.71 8.95
N TYR A 131 15.17 -14.23 9.80
CA TYR A 131 15.52 -12.81 9.94
C TYR A 131 17.02 -12.63 9.72
N VAL A 132 17.42 -11.39 9.49
CA VAL A 132 18.82 -11.04 9.22
C VAL A 132 19.49 -10.56 10.50
N TRP A 133 20.56 -11.23 10.92
CA TRP A 133 21.29 -10.96 12.17
C TRP A 133 22.76 -10.63 11.91
N GLN A 134 23.34 -9.73 12.70
CA GLN A 134 24.78 -9.47 12.71
C GLN A 134 25.33 -9.33 14.15
N ASP A 135 26.52 -9.87 14.41
CA ASP A 135 27.15 -9.79 15.73
C ASP A 135 27.69 -8.37 16.02
N THR A 136 28.16 -7.64 15.00
CA THR A 136 28.66 -6.27 15.12
C THR A 136 27.76 -5.29 14.39
N ALA A 137 27.65 -4.06 14.91
CA ALA A 137 26.88 -2.98 14.29
C ALA A 137 27.39 -2.70 12.87
N PRO A 138 26.59 -2.92 11.82
CA PRO A 138 27.02 -2.62 10.45
C PRO A 138 26.97 -1.11 10.25
N THR A 139 27.82 -0.59 9.36
CA THR A 139 27.71 0.81 8.94
C THR A 139 26.39 1.02 8.20
N SER A 140 25.48 1.76 8.82
CA SER A 140 24.25 2.30 8.23
C SER A 140 24.22 3.81 8.46
N GLY A 141 23.83 4.57 7.45
CA GLY A 141 23.68 6.01 7.51
C GLY A 141 22.23 6.46 7.37
N LYS A 142 21.96 7.73 7.71
CA LYS A 142 20.64 8.36 7.55
C LYS A 142 20.06 8.28 6.12
N LYS A 143 20.89 8.06 5.11
CA LYS A 143 20.46 7.92 3.70
C LYS A 143 19.85 6.56 3.39
N ASP A 144 20.08 5.57 4.25
CA ASP A 144 19.61 4.20 4.07
C ASP A 144 18.24 3.97 4.72
N VAL A 145 17.77 4.93 5.52
CA VAL A 145 16.54 4.83 6.33
C VAL A 145 15.36 5.44 5.57
N VAL A 146 14.25 4.71 5.51
CA VAL A 146 13.01 5.16 4.85
C VAL A 146 12.30 6.25 5.65
N PHE A 147 12.34 6.17 6.99
CA PHE A 147 11.74 7.11 7.94
C PHE A 147 12.82 7.83 8.78
N PRO A 148 13.48 8.86 8.22
CA PRO A 148 14.65 9.49 8.85
C PRO A 148 14.32 10.34 10.09
N ASP A 149 13.04 10.60 10.35
CA ASP A 149 12.52 11.26 11.56
C ASP A 149 12.33 10.27 12.72
N GLN A 150 12.11 8.99 12.43
CA GLN A 150 11.82 7.96 13.44
C GLN A 150 13.01 7.04 13.72
N GLU A 151 13.86 6.78 12.72
CA GLU A 151 14.96 5.83 12.82
C GLU A 151 16.29 6.46 12.39
N THR A 152 17.37 6.12 13.10
CA THR A 152 18.74 6.62 12.81
C THR A 152 19.62 5.61 12.09
N SER A 153 19.16 4.36 11.99
CA SER A 153 19.89 3.20 11.47
C SER A 153 18.88 2.15 11.01
N ILE A 154 19.23 1.33 10.01
CA ILE A 154 18.47 0.13 9.61
C ILE A 154 18.81 -1.11 10.44
N TRP A 155 19.66 -0.94 11.45
CA TRP A 155 20.08 -1.99 12.37
C TRP A 155 19.77 -1.59 13.81
N THR A 156 19.10 -2.49 14.54
CA THR A 156 18.80 -2.35 15.97
C THR A 156 19.38 -3.53 16.74
N PHE A 157 20.03 -3.26 17.88
CA PHE A 157 20.51 -4.30 18.78
C PHE A 157 19.35 -4.92 19.57
N ASP A 158 19.23 -6.25 19.57
CA ASP A 158 18.28 -6.97 20.42
C ASP A 158 19.00 -7.58 21.63
N ASP A 159 18.73 -7.06 22.82
CA ASP A 159 19.38 -7.50 24.06
C ASP A 159 19.21 -9.00 24.37
N LYS A 160 18.09 -9.61 23.94
CA LYS A 160 17.84 -11.04 24.19
C LYS A 160 18.62 -11.92 23.22
N ALA A 161 18.72 -11.50 21.96
CA ALA A 161 19.50 -12.21 20.96
C ALA A 161 21.01 -11.95 21.08
N GLY A 162 21.41 -10.85 21.73
CA GLY A 162 22.78 -10.39 21.81
C GLY A 162 23.36 -10.02 20.44
N GLN A 163 22.52 -9.61 19.49
CA GLN A 163 22.88 -9.33 18.09
C GLN A 163 22.04 -8.19 17.53
N TYR A 164 22.55 -7.54 16.49
CA TYR A 164 21.79 -6.60 15.66
C TYR A 164 20.88 -7.35 14.70
N TYR A 165 19.68 -6.82 14.45
CA TYR A 165 18.80 -7.29 13.37
C TYR A 165 18.48 -6.16 12.39
N LEU A 166 18.24 -6.55 11.13
CA LEU A 166 17.90 -5.63 10.04
C LEU A 166 16.42 -5.21 10.14
N HIS A 167 16.14 -3.94 9.89
CA HIS A 167 14.82 -3.39 9.66
C HIS A 167 14.93 -2.17 8.71
N ARG A 168 14.28 -2.22 7.55
CA ARG A 168 14.31 -1.07 6.60
C ARG A 168 13.31 0.02 6.95
N PHE A 169 12.26 -0.37 7.66
CA PHE A 169 11.21 0.49 8.18
C PHE A 169 11.47 0.75 9.67
N TYR A 170 10.44 0.66 10.52
CA TYR A 170 10.62 0.86 11.96
C TYR A 170 11.36 -0.30 12.61
N LYS A 171 12.04 -0.05 13.74
CA LYS A 171 12.69 -1.11 14.53
C LYS A 171 11.74 -2.20 15.00
N HIS A 172 10.44 -1.93 15.06
CA HIS A 172 9.43 -2.93 15.41
C HIS A 172 8.96 -3.79 14.21
N GLN A 173 9.56 -3.60 13.02
CA GLN A 173 9.33 -4.33 11.77
C GLN A 173 10.62 -5.01 11.27
N PRO A 174 11.12 -6.08 11.94
CA PRO A 174 12.29 -6.84 11.49
C PRO A 174 12.08 -7.44 10.10
N ASP A 175 13.09 -7.25 9.24
CA ASP A 175 13.10 -7.72 7.85
C ASP A 175 13.25 -9.25 7.78
N LEU A 176 12.45 -9.87 6.91
CA LEU A 176 12.55 -11.28 6.58
C LEU A 176 13.75 -11.53 5.67
N ASN A 177 14.43 -12.65 5.91
CA ASN A 177 15.54 -13.10 5.09
C ASN A 177 15.02 -13.85 3.85
N VAL A 178 14.74 -13.12 2.77
CA VAL A 178 14.26 -13.71 1.51
C VAL A 178 15.28 -14.62 0.80
N ALA A 179 16.56 -14.56 1.18
CA ALA A 179 17.54 -15.51 0.66
C ALA A 179 17.29 -16.94 1.19
N ASN A 180 16.65 -17.06 2.36
CA ASN A 180 16.27 -18.34 2.95
C ASN A 180 15.11 -18.99 2.16
N PRO A 181 15.30 -20.19 1.57
CA PRO A 181 14.23 -20.87 0.82
C PRO A 181 12.99 -21.15 1.67
N ALA A 182 13.13 -21.40 2.98
CA ALA A 182 11.98 -21.63 3.87
C ALA A 182 11.08 -20.39 4.00
N VAL A 183 11.67 -19.19 4.00
CA VAL A 183 10.92 -17.92 3.99
C VAL A 183 10.18 -17.76 2.67
N ARG A 184 10.84 -18.07 1.53
CA ARG A 184 10.21 -17.99 0.21
C ARG A 184 9.06 -18.97 0.04
N ASP A 185 9.23 -20.20 0.51
CA ASP A 185 8.18 -21.21 0.53
C ASP A 185 7.00 -20.76 1.40
N GLU A 186 7.25 -20.12 2.54
CA GLU A 186 6.19 -19.60 3.41
C GLU A 186 5.42 -18.45 2.75
N VAL A 187 6.10 -17.50 2.10
CA VAL A 187 5.43 -16.43 1.33
C VAL A 187 4.52 -17.02 0.25
N ALA A 188 4.98 -18.04 -0.49
CA ALA A 188 4.14 -18.72 -1.47
C ALA A 188 2.93 -19.41 -0.82
N LYS A 189 3.08 -20.01 0.37
CA LYS A 189 1.95 -20.59 1.11
C LYS A 189 0.94 -19.54 1.57
N ILE A 190 1.40 -18.39 2.06
CA ILE A 190 0.54 -17.25 2.45
C ILE A 190 -0.30 -16.81 1.25
N MET A 191 0.35 -16.55 0.11
CA MET A 191 -0.36 -16.20 -1.12
C MET A 191 -1.35 -17.28 -1.54
N GLY A 192 -0.94 -18.55 -1.50
CA GLY A 192 -1.82 -19.68 -1.81
C GLY A 192 -3.06 -19.74 -0.92
N PHE A 193 -2.91 -19.54 0.39
CA PHE A 193 -4.01 -19.54 1.34
C PHE A 193 -5.07 -18.48 1.01
N TRP A 194 -4.65 -17.24 0.78
CA TRP A 194 -5.59 -16.16 0.47
C TRP A 194 -6.24 -16.32 -0.92
N LEU A 195 -5.52 -16.86 -1.91
CA LEU A 195 -6.11 -17.22 -3.20
C LEU A 195 -7.21 -18.28 -3.06
N GLU A 196 -7.01 -19.31 -2.22
CA GLU A 196 -8.04 -20.33 -1.95
C GLU A 196 -9.28 -19.73 -1.26
N LEU A 197 -9.12 -18.65 -0.48
CA LEU A 197 -10.23 -17.90 0.11
C LEU A 197 -10.90 -16.93 -0.88
N GLY A 198 -10.43 -16.86 -2.12
CA GLY A 198 -11.10 -16.15 -3.21
C GLY A 198 -10.53 -14.76 -3.54
N VAL A 199 -9.39 -14.39 -2.94
CA VAL A 199 -8.62 -13.20 -3.32
C VAL A 199 -8.18 -13.32 -4.78
N SER A 200 -8.25 -12.21 -5.52
CA SER A 200 -7.95 -12.13 -6.97
C SER A 200 -6.53 -11.64 -7.27
N GLY A 201 -5.72 -11.39 -6.24
CA GLY A 201 -4.36 -10.89 -6.39
C GLY A 201 -3.88 -10.14 -5.15
N PHE A 202 -2.68 -9.59 -5.26
CA PHE A 202 -2.01 -8.93 -4.15
C PHE A 202 -1.44 -7.59 -4.58
N ARG A 203 -1.55 -6.59 -3.71
CA ARG A 203 -0.65 -5.44 -3.76
C ARG A 203 0.62 -5.82 -3.00
N VAL A 204 1.74 -5.89 -3.68
CA VAL A 204 3.03 -6.24 -3.07
C VAL A 204 3.65 -4.96 -2.53
N ASP A 205 3.70 -4.85 -1.21
CA ASP A 205 4.26 -3.71 -0.48
C ASP A 205 5.78 -3.66 -0.67
N ALA A 206 6.33 -2.45 -0.83
CA ALA A 206 7.76 -2.20 -0.73
C ALA A 206 8.65 -3.13 -1.57
N VAL A 207 8.23 -3.48 -2.80
CA VAL A 207 8.87 -4.53 -3.61
C VAL A 207 10.39 -4.37 -3.74
N PRO A 208 10.95 -3.15 -3.98
CA PRO A 208 12.39 -2.99 -4.07
C PRO A 208 13.14 -3.43 -2.81
N PHE A 209 12.56 -3.21 -1.64
CA PHE A 209 13.14 -3.60 -0.36
C PHE A 209 12.96 -5.09 -0.09
N PHE A 210 11.79 -5.63 -0.44
CA PHE A 210 11.53 -7.07 -0.36
C PHE A 210 12.55 -7.89 -1.17
N LEU A 211 12.98 -7.35 -2.31
CA LEU A 211 14.00 -7.97 -3.16
C LEU A 211 15.44 -7.63 -2.78
N ASP A 212 15.64 -6.66 -1.88
CA ASP A 212 16.98 -6.20 -1.56
C ASP A 212 17.68 -7.18 -0.62
N THR A 213 18.76 -7.77 -1.13
CA THR A 213 19.61 -8.70 -0.38
C THR A 213 20.79 -8.01 0.29
N ALA A 214 20.90 -6.67 0.20
CA ALA A 214 21.93 -5.91 0.90
C ALA A 214 21.86 -6.14 2.42
N GLY A 215 23.00 -6.46 3.03
CA GLY A 215 23.10 -6.76 4.47
C GLY A 215 22.76 -8.20 4.85
N ILE A 216 22.24 -9.02 3.92
CA ILE A 216 22.10 -10.46 4.09
C ILE A 216 23.45 -11.11 3.79
N ASP A 217 24.13 -11.61 4.82
CA ASP A 217 25.41 -12.29 4.62
C ASP A 217 25.17 -13.56 3.76
N SER A 218 25.89 -13.63 2.63
CA SER A 218 25.70 -14.60 1.54
C SER A 218 26.05 -16.05 1.91
N GLY A 219 26.12 -16.39 3.19
CA GLY A 219 26.33 -17.74 3.71
C GLY A 219 25.28 -18.77 3.25
N ALA A 220 24.17 -18.32 2.66
CA ALA A 220 23.25 -19.15 1.91
C ALA A 220 23.29 -18.78 0.40
N LYS A 221 23.75 -19.73 -0.43
CA LYS A 221 23.82 -19.68 -1.91
C LYS A 221 22.45 -19.59 -2.63
N GLY A 222 21.44 -18.94 -2.03
CA GLY A 222 20.03 -19.26 -2.29
C GLY A 222 19.33 -18.45 -3.39
N LEU A 223 19.81 -17.25 -3.74
CA LEU A 223 19.14 -16.39 -4.72
C LEU A 223 20.14 -15.43 -5.43
N PRO A 224 20.70 -15.81 -6.59
CA PRO A 224 21.63 -14.96 -7.32
C PRO A 224 20.96 -13.73 -7.96
N ASP A 225 19.66 -13.80 -8.30
CA ASP A 225 18.89 -12.68 -8.85
C ASP A 225 17.52 -12.54 -8.12
N PRO A 226 17.28 -11.45 -7.39
CA PRO A 226 15.98 -11.15 -6.77
C PRO A 226 14.79 -11.18 -7.72
N HIS A 227 14.98 -10.86 -8.99
CA HIS A 227 13.91 -10.87 -9.98
C HIS A 227 13.47 -12.29 -10.38
N GLU A 228 14.34 -13.29 -10.24
CA GLU A 228 13.91 -14.70 -10.39
C GLU A 228 12.86 -15.09 -9.35
N TYR A 229 12.92 -14.48 -8.16
CA TYR A 229 11.92 -14.74 -7.14
C TYR A 229 10.56 -14.11 -7.49
N LEU A 230 10.53 -12.88 -8.01
CA LEU A 230 9.27 -12.31 -8.54
C LEU A 230 8.69 -13.14 -9.68
N ARG A 231 9.52 -13.60 -10.62
CA ARG A 231 9.09 -14.52 -11.69
C ARG A 231 8.50 -15.81 -11.10
N ALA A 232 9.13 -16.37 -10.07
CA ALA A 232 8.63 -17.57 -9.40
C ALA A 232 7.29 -17.33 -8.70
N LEU A 233 7.12 -16.20 -8.01
CA LEU A 233 5.85 -15.81 -7.39
C LEU A 233 4.76 -15.58 -8.44
N ARG A 234 5.07 -14.87 -9.54
CA ARG A 234 4.15 -14.67 -10.65
C ARG A 234 3.69 -15.99 -11.25
N ALA A 235 4.64 -16.87 -11.54
CA ALA A 235 4.34 -18.20 -12.06
C ALA A 235 3.53 -19.04 -11.05
N PHE A 236 3.81 -18.91 -9.75
CA PHE A 236 3.06 -19.60 -8.69
C PHE A 236 1.59 -19.17 -8.67
N ILE A 237 1.32 -17.86 -8.59
CA ILE A 237 -0.07 -17.38 -8.55
C ILE A 237 -0.82 -17.72 -9.84
N GLY A 238 -0.17 -17.62 -11.00
CA GLY A 238 -0.78 -17.94 -12.30
C GLY A 238 -1.15 -19.42 -12.42
N ARG A 239 -0.38 -20.33 -11.80
CA ARG A 239 -0.75 -21.76 -11.72
C ARG A 239 -1.92 -22.04 -10.79
N ARG A 240 -2.10 -21.23 -9.74
CA ARG A 240 -3.19 -21.37 -8.76
C ARG A 240 -4.48 -20.77 -9.29
N THR A 241 -4.39 -19.57 -9.84
CA THR A 241 -5.50 -18.75 -10.32
C THR A 241 -5.02 -18.01 -11.57
N GLY A 242 -5.49 -18.44 -12.74
CA GLY A 242 -4.94 -18.01 -14.03
C GLY A 242 -5.01 -16.50 -14.30
N ASP A 243 -5.97 -15.80 -13.67
CA ASP A 243 -6.15 -14.36 -13.79
C ASP A 243 -5.73 -13.58 -12.53
N ALA A 244 -5.00 -14.18 -11.60
CA ALA A 244 -4.50 -13.48 -10.42
C ALA A 244 -3.41 -12.45 -10.77
N VAL A 245 -3.42 -11.33 -10.04
CA VAL A 245 -2.52 -10.19 -10.33
C VAL A 245 -1.58 -9.87 -9.18
N LEU A 246 -0.40 -9.35 -9.52
CA LEU A 246 0.49 -8.65 -8.59
C LEU A 246 0.56 -7.17 -8.97
N LEU A 247 0.13 -6.31 -8.05
CA LEU A 247 0.26 -4.86 -8.15
C LEU A 247 1.44 -4.41 -7.28
N GLY A 248 2.55 -4.00 -7.88
CA GLY A 248 3.74 -3.60 -7.13
C GLY A 248 3.76 -2.14 -6.74
N GLU A 249 4.11 -1.89 -5.50
CA GLU A 249 4.60 -0.59 -5.06
C GLU A 249 6.10 -0.46 -5.37
N VAL A 250 6.41 0.20 -6.49
CA VAL A 250 7.78 0.41 -6.96
C VAL A 250 8.00 1.89 -7.23
N ASN A 251 8.33 2.68 -6.21
CA ASN A 251 8.64 4.11 -6.37
C ASN A 251 10.09 4.32 -6.83
N LEU A 252 10.39 3.95 -8.07
CA LEU A 252 11.71 4.10 -8.72
C LEU A 252 11.59 4.91 -10.02
N PRO A 253 12.70 5.40 -10.59
CA PRO A 253 12.70 5.94 -11.96
C PRO A 253 12.09 4.95 -12.97
N HIS A 254 11.36 5.46 -13.96
CA HIS A 254 10.70 4.67 -15.02
C HIS A 254 11.58 3.56 -15.63
N LYS A 255 12.85 3.87 -15.92
CA LYS A 255 13.81 2.91 -16.49
C LYS A 255 14.01 1.69 -15.60
N ASP A 256 13.94 1.87 -14.28
CA ASP A 256 14.19 0.83 -13.29
C ASP A 256 12.89 0.07 -13.00
N GLN A 257 11.74 0.76 -13.01
CA GLN A 257 10.41 0.14 -12.93
C GLN A 257 10.14 -0.86 -14.05
N GLN A 258 10.68 -0.65 -15.26
CA GLN A 258 10.49 -1.60 -16.37
C GLN A 258 11.02 -3.00 -16.02
N LYS A 259 12.08 -3.08 -15.22
CA LYS A 259 12.63 -4.37 -14.77
C LYS A 259 11.63 -5.15 -13.93
N PHE A 260 10.87 -4.46 -13.07
CA PHE A 260 9.87 -5.03 -12.16
C PHE A 260 8.60 -5.53 -12.88
N PHE A 261 8.36 -5.12 -14.13
CA PHE A 261 7.39 -5.77 -14.98
C PHE A 261 7.90 -7.10 -15.56
N GLY A 262 9.20 -7.41 -15.49
CA GLY A 262 9.83 -8.49 -16.27
C GLY A 262 10.25 -8.02 -17.66
N GLY A 263 10.53 -6.72 -17.83
CA GLY A 263 10.91 -6.15 -19.12
C GLY A 263 9.76 -6.17 -20.14
N THR A 264 10.05 -6.60 -21.37
CA THR A 264 9.05 -6.72 -22.44
C THR A 264 8.25 -8.01 -22.36
N GLU A 265 8.74 -9.03 -21.64
CA GLU A 265 8.07 -10.31 -21.49
C GLU A 265 6.86 -10.21 -20.54
N GLY A 266 6.96 -9.36 -19.51
CA GLY A 266 5.83 -9.14 -18.58
C GLY A 266 5.66 -10.24 -17.53
N ASP A 267 6.73 -10.97 -17.20
CA ASP A 267 6.69 -12.21 -16.41
C ASP A 267 6.94 -12.03 -14.90
N GLU A 268 7.00 -10.78 -14.42
CA GLU A 268 7.08 -10.44 -12.99
C GLU A 268 5.75 -9.82 -12.51
N LEU A 269 5.73 -8.54 -12.13
CA LEU A 269 4.53 -7.89 -11.63
C LEU A 269 3.56 -7.59 -12.78
N THR A 270 2.26 -7.84 -12.54
CA THR A 270 1.20 -7.56 -13.52
C THR A 270 1.01 -6.06 -13.69
N MET A 271 1.03 -5.35 -12.56
CA MET A 271 0.77 -3.92 -12.51
C MET A 271 1.80 -3.20 -11.66
N LEU A 272 2.06 -1.93 -11.97
CA LEU A 272 2.86 -1.02 -11.13
C LEU A 272 2.16 0.31 -10.97
N PHE A 273 2.25 0.89 -9.78
CA PHE A 273 1.83 2.28 -9.55
C PHE A 273 2.69 3.27 -10.36
N ASP A 274 2.03 4.20 -11.04
CA ASP A 274 2.71 5.30 -11.73
C ASP A 274 2.99 6.48 -10.79
N PHE A 275 3.97 6.30 -9.91
CA PHE A 275 4.44 7.34 -8.99
C PHE A 275 4.95 8.59 -9.71
N ILE A 276 5.63 8.46 -10.86
CA ILE A 276 6.18 9.62 -11.57
C ILE A 276 5.07 10.43 -12.24
N GLY A 277 4.10 9.77 -12.88
CA GLY A 277 2.93 10.43 -13.43
C GLY A 277 2.15 11.18 -12.36
N MET A 278 1.93 10.57 -11.20
CA MET A 278 1.29 11.21 -10.05
C MET A 278 2.08 12.45 -9.59
N GLN A 279 3.40 12.35 -9.38
CA GLN A 279 4.20 13.51 -8.94
C GLN A 279 4.23 14.64 -9.98
N LYS A 280 4.30 14.29 -11.26
CA LYS A 280 4.29 15.28 -12.36
C LYS A 280 2.90 15.86 -12.62
N LEU A 281 1.81 15.20 -12.21
CA LEU A 281 0.46 15.79 -12.15
C LEU A 281 0.44 16.96 -11.17
N TYR A 282 0.95 16.80 -9.94
CA TYR A 282 0.99 17.90 -8.97
C TYR A 282 1.90 19.05 -9.42
N LEU A 283 3.05 18.74 -10.02
CA LEU A 283 3.90 19.78 -10.61
C LEU A 283 3.18 20.54 -11.75
N ALA A 284 2.44 19.82 -12.60
CA ALA A 284 1.65 20.43 -13.65
C ALA A 284 0.54 21.34 -13.11
N LEU A 285 -0.14 20.91 -12.03
CA LEU A 285 -1.15 21.72 -11.35
C LEU A 285 -0.54 22.98 -10.70
N ALA A 286 0.60 22.84 -10.02
CA ALA A 286 1.31 23.98 -9.41
C ALA A 286 1.73 25.03 -10.45
N ARG A 287 2.17 24.56 -11.63
CA ARG A 287 2.61 25.43 -12.73
C ARG A 287 1.49 25.91 -13.64
N SER A 288 0.26 25.38 -13.48
CA SER A 288 -0.83 25.55 -14.46
C SER A 288 -0.38 25.22 -15.90
N ASP A 289 0.43 24.17 -16.04
CA ASP A 289 1.07 23.77 -17.29
C ASP A 289 1.05 22.25 -17.41
N ALA A 290 0.40 21.71 -18.44
CA ALA A 290 0.27 20.26 -18.64
C ALA A 290 1.56 19.57 -19.11
N ARG A 291 2.59 20.32 -19.54
CA ARG A 291 3.82 19.76 -20.12
C ARG A 291 4.59 18.79 -19.20
N PRO A 292 4.71 19.01 -17.87
CA PRO A 292 5.37 18.05 -16.98
C PRO A 292 4.70 16.66 -16.99
N LEU A 293 3.37 16.61 -16.90
CA LEU A 293 2.61 15.36 -16.97
C LEU A 293 2.71 14.74 -18.36
N ALA A 294 2.50 15.53 -19.43
CA ALA A 294 2.60 15.04 -20.80
C ALA A 294 3.98 14.42 -21.07
N LYS A 295 5.06 15.05 -20.60
CA LYS A 295 6.42 14.50 -20.70
C LYS A 295 6.55 13.18 -19.94
N ALA A 296 6.04 13.11 -18.70
CA ALA A 296 6.08 11.87 -17.92
C ALA A 296 5.41 10.71 -18.68
N LEU A 297 4.20 10.93 -19.20
CA LEU A 297 3.44 9.94 -19.99
C LEU A 297 4.20 9.48 -21.25
N LEU A 298 4.74 10.43 -22.02
CA LEU A 298 5.49 10.14 -23.26
C LEU A 298 6.82 9.41 -23.00
N THR A 299 7.38 9.54 -21.80
CA THR A 299 8.62 8.87 -21.38
C THR A 299 8.38 7.56 -20.62
N ARG A 300 7.13 7.10 -20.48
CA ARG A 300 6.86 5.79 -19.88
C ARG A 300 7.50 4.69 -20.74
N PRO A 301 8.16 3.70 -20.11
CA PRO A 301 8.72 2.58 -20.84
C PRO A 301 7.58 1.77 -21.47
N LYS A 302 7.86 1.16 -22.62
CA LYS A 302 6.94 0.20 -23.22
C LYS A 302 6.92 -1.06 -22.36
N THR A 303 5.72 -1.52 -22.02
CA THR A 303 5.48 -2.73 -21.23
C THR A 303 4.95 -3.85 -22.11
N SER A 304 4.91 -5.07 -21.57
CA SER A 304 4.16 -6.19 -22.16
C SER A 304 2.68 -5.78 -22.38
N PRO A 305 1.99 -6.30 -23.41
CA PRO A 305 0.56 -6.10 -23.60
C PRO A 305 -0.28 -6.51 -22.38
N ASP A 306 0.22 -7.46 -21.60
CA ASP A 306 -0.46 -8.00 -20.43
C ASP A 306 -0.22 -7.16 -19.18
N SER A 307 0.83 -6.33 -19.16
CA SER A 307 1.13 -5.42 -18.06
C SER A 307 0.28 -4.15 -18.10
N GLN A 308 0.13 -3.48 -16.96
CA GLN A 308 -0.64 -2.24 -16.88
C GLN A 308 -0.12 -1.29 -15.80
N TRP A 309 -0.13 0.01 -16.08
CA TRP A 309 0.10 1.04 -15.06
C TRP A 309 -1.15 1.25 -14.21
N ALA A 310 -0.98 1.35 -12.89
CA ALA A 310 -2.01 1.81 -11.97
C ALA A 310 -1.82 3.32 -11.74
N THR A 311 -2.76 4.12 -12.20
CA THR A 311 -2.72 5.59 -12.07
C THR A 311 -3.55 6.03 -10.87
N PHE A 312 -3.08 7.01 -10.11
CA PHE A 312 -3.72 7.44 -8.88
C PHE A 312 -3.41 8.91 -8.61
N VAL A 313 -4.21 9.55 -7.75
CA VAL A 313 -4.04 10.96 -7.35
C VAL A 313 -3.55 11.08 -5.91
N ARG A 314 -4.13 10.29 -5.00
CA ARG A 314 -3.66 10.10 -3.62
C ARG A 314 -3.78 8.62 -3.24
N ASN A 315 -3.22 8.29 -2.09
CA ASN A 315 -3.26 6.98 -1.46
C ASN A 315 -3.22 7.18 0.07
N HIS A 316 -3.14 6.09 0.82
CA HIS A 316 -3.06 6.09 2.28
C HIS A 316 -1.76 6.67 2.86
N ASP A 317 -0.74 6.89 2.04
CA ASP A 317 0.53 7.50 2.45
C ASP A 317 0.55 9.01 2.25
N GLU A 318 1.68 9.65 2.58
CA GLU A 318 1.93 11.01 2.13
C GLU A 318 1.99 11.08 0.59
N LEU A 319 1.65 12.24 0.05
CA LEU A 319 2.00 12.59 -1.31
C LEU A 319 3.52 12.70 -1.42
N THR A 320 4.19 11.59 -1.76
CA THR A 320 5.65 11.59 -1.96
C THR A 320 6.02 12.40 -3.21
N LEU A 321 7.06 13.23 -3.10
CA LEU A 321 7.60 14.10 -4.15
C LEU A 321 9.11 13.86 -4.37
N ASP A 322 9.57 12.66 -4.08
CA ASP A 322 10.97 12.25 -4.11
C ASP A 322 11.55 12.03 -5.51
N LYS A 323 10.70 12.02 -6.55
CA LYS A 323 11.10 11.99 -7.97
C LYS A 323 11.06 13.36 -8.63
N LEU A 324 10.74 14.41 -7.87
CA LEU A 324 10.92 15.79 -8.27
C LEU A 324 12.31 16.28 -7.84
N SER A 325 12.88 17.20 -8.62
CA SER A 325 14.04 17.97 -8.15
C SER A 325 13.64 18.83 -6.94
N ASP A 326 14.62 19.23 -6.11
CA ASP A 326 14.33 20.05 -4.93
C ASP A 326 13.57 21.35 -5.29
N ALA A 327 13.93 22.00 -6.39
CA ALA A 327 13.23 23.19 -6.87
C ALA A 327 11.77 22.90 -7.26
N GLU A 328 11.53 21.85 -8.05
CA GLU A 328 10.17 21.42 -8.41
C GLU A 328 9.35 21.03 -7.17
N ARG A 329 9.98 20.37 -6.18
CA ARG A 329 9.32 19.99 -4.93
C ARG A 329 8.90 21.22 -4.12
N GLN A 330 9.74 22.25 -4.06
CA GLN A 330 9.38 23.50 -3.38
C GLN A 330 8.22 24.24 -4.08
N GLU A 331 8.11 24.18 -5.41
CA GLU A 331 6.94 24.72 -6.12
C GLU A 331 5.65 24.01 -5.70
N VAL A 332 5.69 22.69 -5.59
CA VAL A 332 4.53 21.88 -5.15
C VAL A 332 4.19 22.14 -3.68
N PHE A 333 5.19 22.25 -2.80
CA PHE A 333 4.97 22.62 -1.41
C PHE A 333 4.36 24.01 -1.27
N ALA A 334 4.88 25.01 -2.00
CA ALA A 334 4.33 26.36 -1.98
C ALA A 334 2.86 26.41 -2.43
N ALA A 335 2.49 25.59 -3.41
CA ALA A 335 1.12 25.54 -3.94
C ALA A 335 0.14 24.76 -3.05
N PHE A 336 0.58 23.62 -2.49
CA PHE A 336 -0.34 22.63 -1.91
C PHE A 336 -0.06 22.27 -0.45
N GLY A 337 1.02 22.75 0.14
CA GLY A 337 1.34 22.51 1.55
C GLY A 337 2.36 23.51 2.10
N PRO A 338 2.06 24.82 2.08
CA PRO A 338 3.03 25.85 2.44
C PRO A 338 3.40 25.86 3.92
N GLN A 339 2.57 25.25 4.77
CA GLN A 339 2.82 25.14 6.21
C GLN A 339 3.61 23.88 6.52
N GLU A 340 4.59 23.97 7.43
CA GLU A 340 5.42 22.84 7.82
C GLU A 340 4.61 21.66 8.37
N THR A 341 3.49 21.93 9.07
CA THR A 341 2.55 20.92 9.60
C THR A 341 1.83 20.10 8.51
N MET A 342 1.86 20.56 7.26
CA MET A 342 1.32 19.85 6.10
C MET A 342 2.35 18.96 5.41
N GLN A 343 3.64 19.13 5.75
CA GLN A 343 4.77 18.45 5.14
C GLN A 343 5.26 17.31 6.05
N ILE A 344 5.88 16.29 5.46
CA ILE A 344 6.42 15.14 6.19
C ILE A 344 7.66 14.59 5.48
N TYR A 345 8.60 14.04 6.26
CA TYR A 345 9.86 13.42 5.81
C TYR A 345 10.77 14.30 4.93
N GLY A 346 10.51 15.62 4.87
CA GLY A 346 11.19 16.55 3.95
C GLY A 346 10.90 16.31 2.46
N ARG A 347 10.03 15.34 2.13
CA ARG A 347 9.76 14.89 0.76
C ARG A 347 8.30 14.78 0.38
N GLY A 348 7.33 14.95 1.30
CA GLY A 348 5.93 14.75 0.94
C GLY A 348 4.93 15.60 1.72
N LEU A 349 3.65 15.47 1.33
CA LEU A 349 2.52 16.16 1.94
C LEU A 349 1.53 15.18 2.56
N ARG A 350 1.15 15.41 3.82
CA ARG A 350 0.17 14.61 4.58
C ARG A 350 -1.27 15.15 4.44
N ARG A 351 -1.64 15.51 3.21
CA ARG A 351 -2.93 16.12 2.88
C ARG A 351 -3.73 15.28 1.86
N ARG A 352 -5.04 15.46 1.84
CA ARG A 352 -5.94 14.96 0.79
C ARG A 352 -6.08 15.99 -0.33
N LEU A 353 -6.54 15.56 -1.51
CA LEU A 353 -6.67 16.44 -2.68
C LEU A 353 -7.66 17.60 -2.48
N PRO A 354 -8.87 17.42 -1.90
CA PRO A 354 -9.87 18.49 -1.85
C PRO A 354 -9.40 19.74 -1.11
N PRO A 355 -8.77 19.64 0.07
CA PRO A 355 -8.21 20.81 0.74
C PRO A 355 -7.00 21.45 0.00
N MET A 356 -6.27 20.71 -0.85
CA MET A 356 -5.21 21.29 -1.70
C MET A 356 -5.76 22.15 -2.84
N LEU A 357 -7.03 21.97 -3.21
CA LEU A 357 -7.70 22.69 -4.28
C LEU A 357 -8.79 23.64 -3.77
N ASP A 358 -8.75 23.98 -2.47
CA ASP A 358 -9.71 24.84 -1.78
C ASP A 358 -11.17 24.35 -1.89
N GLY A 359 -11.37 23.05 -2.12
CA GLY A 359 -12.69 22.47 -2.36
C GLY A 359 -13.35 22.88 -3.68
N ASP A 360 -12.63 23.47 -4.65
CA ASP A 360 -13.24 23.89 -5.93
C ASP A 360 -13.70 22.66 -6.73
N PRO A 361 -15.03 22.47 -6.90
CA PRO A 361 -15.57 21.27 -7.55
C PRO A 361 -15.18 21.18 -9.02
N ARG A 362 -14.85 22.30 -9.69
CA ARG A 362 -14.40 22.30 -11.08
C ARG A 362 -12.99 21.74 -11.19
N ARG A 363 -12.11 22.12 -10.25
CA ARG A 363 -10.72 21.62 -10.22
C ARG A 363 -10.69 20.14 -9.83
N LEU A 364 -11.51 19.73 -8.87
CA LEU A 364 -11.64 18.33 -8.48
C LEU A 364 -12.14 17.46 -9.64
N ARG A 365 -13.24 17.86 -10.30
CA ARG A 365 -13.74 17.16 -11.49
C ARG A 365 -12.70 17.09 -12.59
N MET A 366 -11.93 18.15 -12.81
CA MET A 366 -10.85 18.15 -13.81
C MET A 366 -9.75 17.13 -13.48
N VAL A 367 -9.30 17.07 -12.22
CA VAL A 367 -8.27 16.10 -11.79
C VAL A 367 -8.77 14.66 -11.91
N TYR A 368 -9.99 14.35 -11.47
CA TYR A 368 -10.52 12.99 -11.59
C TYR A 368 -10.92 12.63 -13.03
N SER A 369 -11.40 13.57 -13.85
CA SER A 369 -11.60 13.33 -15.29
C SER A 369 -10.28 12.99 -15.98
N LEU A 370 -9.20 13.68 -15.60
CA LEU A 370 -7.88 13.37 -16.08
C LEU A 370 -7.46 11.97 -15.64
N LEU A 371 -7.57 11.62 -14.35
CA LEU A 371 -7.27 10.28 -13.84
C LEU A 371 -7.95 9.18 -14.66
N PHE A 372 -9.26 9.29 -14.91
CA PHE A 372 -10.03 8.29 -15.66
C PHE A 372 -9.73 8.25 -17.17
N SER A 373 -9.01 9.25 -17.70
CA SER A 373 -8.62 9.32 -19.11
C SER A 373 -7.15 9.00 -19.38
N LEU A 374 -6.33 8.92 -18.33
CA LEU A 374 -4.92 8.55 -18.47
C LEU A 374 -4.77 7.08 -18.88
N PRO A 375 -3.72 6.74 -19.65
CA PRO A 375 -3.48 5.35 -20.04
C PRO A 375 -3.05 4.54 -18.80
N GLY A 376 -3.97 3.77 -18.25
CA GLY A 376 -3.75 2.95 -17.05
C GLY A 376 -5.06 2.59 -16.38
N THR A 377 -4.95 1.88 -15.26
CA THR A 377 -6.07 1.51 -14.41
C THR A 377 -6.18 2.52 -13.28
N PRO A 378 -7.30 3.25 -13.16
CA PRO A 378 -7.47 4.24 -12.11
C PRO A 378 -7.59 3.56 -10.73
N VAL A 379 -6.87 4.11 -9.76
CA VAL A 379 -6.94 3.73 -8.34
C VAL A 379 -7.42 4.94 -7.56
N LEU A 380 -8.52 4.76 -6.84
CA LEU A 380 -9.11 5.74 -5.93
C LEU A 380 -8.75 5.36 -4.49
N PHE A 381 -8.60 6.36 -3.64
CA PHE A 381 -8.51 6.17 -2.20
C PHE A 381 -9.85 6.54 -1.55
N TYR A 382 -10.30 5.79 -0.54
CA TYR A 382 -11.65 5.95 -0.01
C TYR A 382 -11.95 7.39 0.43
N GLY A 383 -13.14 7.89 0.09
CA GLY A 383 -13.59 9.25 0.41
C GLY A 383 -13.18 10.32 -0.60
N GLU A 384 -12.34 9.99 -1.59
CA GLU A 384 -12.04 10.90 -2.70
C GLU A 384 -13.29 11.26 -3.51
N GLU A 385 -14.21 10.31 -3.69
CA GLU A 385 -15.46 10.43 -4.44
C GLU A 385 -16.46 11.41 -3.81
N ILE A 386 -16.37 11.65 -2.50
CA ILE A 386 -17.19 12.62 -1.77
C ILE A 386 -16.41 13.89 -1.38
N GLY A 387 -15.12 13.96 -1.72
CA GLY A 387 -14.30 15.13 -1.43
C GLY A 387 -13.84 15.26 0.03
N MET A 388 -13.57 14.14 0.72
CA MET A 388 -13.05 14.16 2.10
C MET A 388 -11.73 14.93 2.23
N GLY A 389 -11.61 15.68 3.33
CA GLY A 389 -10.38 16.36 3.73
C GLY A 389 -9.50 15.54 4.68
N GLU A 390 -8.26 15.99 4.89
CA GLU A 390 -7.40 15.46 5.95
C GLU A 390 -7.75 16.01 7.34
N ASN A 391 -7.26 15.36 8.40
CA ASN A 391 -7.17 15.95 9.74
C ASN A 391 -5.70 16.02 10.21
N LEU A 392 -5.13 17.22 10.14
CA LEU A 392 -3.73 17.49 10.52
C LEU A 392 -3.46 17.46 12.03
N ALA A 393 -4.43 17.13 12.88
CA ALA A 393 -4.16 16.83 14.29
C ALA A 393 -3.61 15.40 14.47
N ALA A 394 -3.90 14.48 13.55
CA ALA A 394 -3.32 13.13 13.58
C ALA A 394 -1.83 13.18 13.27
N GLU A 395 -1.07 12.22 13.80
CA GLU A 395 0.38 12.10 13.56
C GLU A 395 0.67 11.52 12.17
N GLY A 396 1.79 11.94 11.58
CA GLY A 396 2.32 11.34 10.36
C GLY A 396 1.29 11.24 9.22
N ARG A 397 1.13 10.02 8.70
CA ARG A 397 0.25 9.66 7.58
C ARG A 397 -1.21 9.43 8.00
N TYR A 398 -1.48 9.23 9.29
CA TYR A 398 -2.86 9.06 9.81
C TYR A 398 -3.74 10.27 9.52
N ALA A 399 -3.16 11.43 9.22
CA ALA A 399 -3.89 12.63 8.81
C ALA A 399 -4.82 12.39 7.60
N VAL A 400 -4.48 11.47 6.70
CA VAL A 400 -5.33 11.15 5.54
C VAL A 400 -6.18 9.89 5.74
N ARG A 401 -6.07 9.21 6.88
CA ARG A 401 -6.77 7.95 7.21
C ARG A 401 -7.90 8.18 8.21
N THR A 402 -8.64 9.27 8.04
CA THR A 402 -9.77 9.61 8.91
C THR A 402 -10.98 8.73 8.59
N PRO A 403 -11.87 8.44 9.55
CA PRO A 403 -13.05 7.61 9.28
C PRO A 403 -13.92 8.14 8.12
N MET A 404 -14.43 7.24 7.29
CA MET A 404 -15.28 7.56 6.13
C MET A 404 -16.55 8.31 6.53
N GLN A 405 -17.00 9.24 5.68
CA GLN A 405 -18.14 10.12 5.95
C GLN A 405 -19.39 9.66 5.19
N TRP A 406 -20.28 8.95 5.87
CA TRP A 406 -21.52 8.40 5.31
C TRP A 406 -22.74 9.32 5.44
N THR A 407 -22.84 10.07 6.53
CA THR A 407 -24.01 10.92 6.84
C THR A 407 -23.58 12.19 7.60
N ASP A 408 -24.51 13.13 7.79
CA ASP A 408 -24.40 14.29 8.70
C ASP A 408 -24.55 13.90 10.19
N GLY A 409 -24.77 12.62 10.48
CA GLY A 409 -24.89 12.11 11.84
C GLY A 409 -23.58 12.11 12.62
N ARG A 410 -23.69 11.64 13.87
CA ARG A 410 -22.56 11.47 14.78
C ARG A 410 -21.40 10.73 14.10
N ASN A 411 -20.18 11.27 14.26
CA ASN A 411 -18.95 10.74 13.66
C ASN A 411 -19.05 10.52 12.14
N GLY A 412 -19.86 11.31 11.42
CA GLY A 412 -20.08 11.14 9.99
C GLY A 412 -20.85 9.87 9.63
N GLY A 413 -21.59 9.27 10.55
CA GLY A 413 -22.26 7.98 10.34
C GLY A 413 -21.32 6.78 10.25
N PHE A 414 -20.02 6.97 10.53
CA PHE A 414 -19.04 5.88 10.60
C PHE A 414 -19.30 4.95 11.78
N SER A 415 -19.56 5.50 12.96
CA SER A 415 -19.70 4.74 14.22
C SER A 415 -20.62 5.47 15.20
N THR A 416 -21.35 4.70 16.02
CA THR A 416 -22.12 5.22 17.15
C THR A 416 -21.29 5.43 18.43
N ALA A 417 -20.03 4.97 18.44
CA ALA A 417 -19.12 5.04 19.59
C ALA A 417 -18.74 6.48 19.96
N VAL A 418 -18.16 6.65 21.15
CA VAL A 418 -17.56 7.94 21.57
C VAL A 418 -16.31 8.23 20.75
N ARG A 419 -16.05 9.51 20.43
CA ARG A 419 -14.92 9.92 19.58
C ARG A 419 -13.56 9.37 20.03
N SER A 420 -13.37 9.19 21.35
CA SER A 420 -12.13 8.64 21.92
C SER A 420 -11.91 7.15 21.65
N ARG A 421 -12.88 6.43 21.08
CA ARG A 421 -12.76 5.03 20.66
C ARG A 421 -12.54 4.86 19.16
N LEU A 422 -12.59 5.95 18.40
CA LEU A 422 -12.36 5.90 16.95
C LEU A 422 -10.86 5.67 16.68
N PRO A 423 -10.51 4.99 15.58
CA PRO A 423 -9.11 4.72 15.21
C PRO A 423 -8.32 6.01 14.90
N GLY A 424 -9.02 7.07 14.51
CA GLY A 424 -8.44 8.36 14.22
C GLY A 424 -9.41 9.51 14.42
N PRO A 425 -8.92 10.76 14.37
CA PRO A 425 -9.79 11.91 14.47
C PRO A 425 -10.72 12.01 13.23
N VAL A 426 -11.92 12.53 13.44
CA VAL A 426 -12.87 12.82 12.34
C VAL A 426 -12.47 14.10 11.61
N VAL A 427 -12.83 14.23 10.34
CA VAL A 427 -12.64 15.49 9.60
C VAL A 427 -13.59 16.55 10.15
N GLU A 428 -13.12 17.78 10.26
CA GLU A 428 -13.89 18.92 10.77
C GLU A 428 -13.98 20.04 9.72
N GLY A 429 -14.95 20.94 9.87
CA GLY A 429 -15.14 22.07 8.95
C GLY A 429 -15.76 21.67 7.61
N GLY A 430 -15.56 22.49 6.57
CA GLY A 430 -16.24 22.35 5.27
C GLY A 430 -15.90 21.11 4.43
N PHE A 431 -15.05 20.23 4.94
CA PHE A 431 -14.74 18.93 4.34
C PHE A 431 -15.25 17.75 5.19
N GLY A 432 -15.80 18.03 6.37
CA GLY A 432 -16.49 17.08 7.24
C GLY A 432 -18.01 17.16 7.06
N PRO A 433 -18.76 16.22 7.67
CA PRO A 433 -20.22 16.32 7.79
C PRO A 433 -20.61 17.47 8.72
N GLU A 434 -21.66 18.22 8.36
CA GLU A 434 -22.21 19.34 9.15
C GLU A 434 -23.15 18.89 10.28
#